data_AF-A0A9X6Z7X1-F1
#
_entry.id   AF-A0A9X6Z7X1-F1
#
_cell.length_a   1.000
_cell.length_b   1.000
_cell.length_c   1.000
_cell.angle_alpha   90.00
_cell.angle_beta   90.00
_cell.angle_gamma   90.00
#
_symmetry.space_group_name_H-M   'P 1'
#
loop_
_entity.id
_entity.type
_entity.pdbx_description
1 polymer ?
#
loop_
_entity_poly.entity_id
_entity_poly.type
_entity_poly.pdbx_seq_one_letter_code
_entity_poly.pdbx_strand_id
1 'polypeptide(L)'
;MYQTPIQKFDFVLTIITWIGLFGFVFDVEILTPLVWKCIFVFSVSWTLSAVFVLRLYEEKDDSLPFIFKLIGIIPTLPLYYGLYQYAF
;
A
#
# COMPACT_ATOMS: atom_id res chain seq x y z
N MET A 1 11.48 10.76 -8.98
CA MET A 1 11.63 9.81 -10.10
C MET A 1 11.74 8.43 -9.47
N TYR A 2 10.90 7.46 -9.84
CA TYR A 2 10.96 6.08 -9.31
C TYR A 2 12.24 5.42 -9.84
N GLN A 3 13.35 5.66 -9.16
CA GLN A 3 14.68 5.28 -9.66
C GLN A 3 15.04 3.85 -9.29
N THR A 4 14.54 3.34 -8.16
CA THR A 4 14.86 1.98 -7.71
C THR A 4 13.76 0.97 -8.07
N PRO A 5 14.14 -0.29 -8.36
CA PRO A 5 13.16 -1.36 -8.62
C PRO A 5 12.12 -1.52 -7.49
N ILE A 6 12.54 -1.27 -6.25
CA ILE A 6 11.71 -1.41 -5.06
C ILE A 6 10.60 -0.34 -5.03
N GLN A 7 10.92 0.90 -5.43
CA GLN A 7 9.94 1.98 -5.52
C GLN A 7 8.95 1.74 -6.68
N LYS A 8 9.42 1.19 -7.80
CA LYS A 8 8.53 0.78 -8.92
C LYS A 8 7.57 -0.32 -8.50
N PHE A 9 8.05 -1.28 -7.71
CA PHE A 9 7.22 -2.35 -7.17
C PHE A 9 6.16 -1.80 -6.21
N ASP A 10 6.55 -0.93 -5.27
CA ASP A 10 5.63 -0.27 -4.35
C ASP A 10 4.53 0.51 -5.09
N PHE A 11 4.90 1.19 -6.18
CA PHE A 11 3.96 1.88 -7.05
C PHE A 11 2.95 0.94 -7.73
N VAL A 12 3.41 -0.20 -8.26
CA VAL A 12 2.51 -1.20 -8.86
C VAL A 12 1.55 -1.76 -7.81
N LEU A 13 2.05 -2.06 -6.62
CA LEU A 13 1.25 -2.55 -5.50
C LEU A 13 0.19 -1.51 -5.11
N THR A 14 0.57 -0.24 -5.08
CA THR A 14 -0.33 0.89 -4.84
C THR A 14 -1.45 0.94 -5.90
N ILE A 15 -1.13 0.87 -7.19
CA ILE A 15 -2.14 0.82 -8.27
C ILE A 15 -3.15 -0.30 -8.02
N ILE A 16 -2.68 -1.50 -7.68
CA ILE A 16 -3.54 -2.65 -7.42
C ILE A 16 -4.49 -2.38 -6.24
N THR A 17 -3.98 -1.81 -5.14
CA THR A 17 -4.83 -1.47 -3.98
C THR A 17 -5.88 -0.40 -4.32
N TRP A 18 -5.57 0.57 -5.17
CA TRP A 18 -6.53 1.56 -5.65
C TRP A 18 -7.61 0.95 -6.55
N ILE A 19 -7.27 -0.03 -7.39
CA ILE A 19 -8.27 -0.76 -8.18
C ILE A 19 -9.27 -1.46 -7.25
N GLY A 20 -8.79 -2.09 -6.17
CA GLY A 20 -9.66 -2.70 -5.17
C GLY A 20 -10.56 -1.68 -4.46
N LEU A 21 -10.02 -0.50 -4.12
CA LEU A 21 -10.81 0.59 -3.55
C LEU A 21 -11.91 1.09 -4.51
N PHE A 22 -11.62 1.17 -5.81
CA PHE A 22 -12.66 1.52 -6.79
C PHE A 22 -13.72 0.44 -6.91
N GLY A 23 -13.32 -0.84 -6.87
CA GLY A 23 -14.27 -1.95 -6.80
C GLY A 23 -15.23 -1.81 -5.63
N PHE A 24 -14.72 -1.41 -4.45
CA PHE A 24 -15.53 -1.12 -3.27
C PHE A 24 -16.47 0.08 -3.47
N VAL A 25 -15.95 1.22 -3.93
CA VAL A 25 -16.74 2.46 -4.05
C VAL A 25 -17.86 2.34 -5.08
N PHE A 26 -17.61 1.63 -6.18
CA PHE A 26 -18.57 1.46 -7.27
C PHE A 26 -19.40 0.18 -7.17
N ASP A 27 -19.20 -0.62 -6.11
CA ASP A 27 -19.90 -1.90 -5.91
C ASP A 27 -19.78 -2.85 -7.13
N VAL A 28 -18.57 -2.90 -7.71
CA VAL A 28 -18.25 -3.75 -8.87
C VAL A 28 -17.31 -4.85 -8.43
N GLU A 29 -17.65 -6.10 -8.75
CA GLU A 29 -16.76 -7.24 -8.53
C GLU A 29 -15.78 -7.38 -9.72
N ILE A 30 -14.53 -6.93 -9.52
CA ILE A 30 -13.49 -6.94 -10.56
C ILE A 30 -12.79 -8.31 -10.62
N LEU A 31 -12.50 -8.87 -9.45
CA LEU A 31 -11.87 -10.19 -9.24
C LEU A 31 -12.57 -10.89 -8.08
N THR A 32 -12.29 -12.17 -7.91
CA THR A 32 -12.90 -12.96 -6.83
C THR A 32 -12.47 -12.45 -5.45
N PRO A 33 -13.33 -12.58 -4.42
CA PRO A 33 -13.02 -12.11 -3.06
C PRO A 33 -11.75 -12.77 -2.48
N LEU A 34 -11.47 -14.02 -2.84
CA LEU A 34 -10.26 -14.72 -2.40
C LEU A 34 -8.99 -14.00 -2.85
N VAL A 35 -8.97 -13.49 -4.09
CA VAL A 35 -7.82 -12.75 -4.63
C VAL A 35 -7.63 -11.44 -3.87
N TRP A 36 -8.72 -10.74 -3.57
CA TRP A 36 -8.67 -9.49 -2.80
C TRP A 36 -8.21 -9.69 -1.36
N LYS A 37 -8.57 -10.80 -0.71
CA LYS A 37 -8.04 -11.16 0.62
C LYS A 37 -6.52 -11.34 0.59
N CYS A 38 -6.00 -12.03 -0.44
CA CYS A 38 -4.56 -12.18 -0.62
C CYS A 38 -3.86 -10.84 -0.88
N ILE A 39 -4.42 -10.01 -1.76
CA ILE A 39 -3.90 -8.66 -2.05
C ILE A 39 -3.89 -7.80 -0.79
N PHE A 40 -4.96 -7.83 0.02
CA PHE A 40 -5.04 -7.10 1.27
C PHE A 40 -3.92 -7.50 2.24
N VAL A 41 -3.78 -8.80 2.54
CA VAL A 41 -2.74 -9.27 3.48
C VAL A 41 -1.34 -8.93 2.97
N PHE A 42 -1.11 -9.11 1.67
CA PHE A 42 0.18 -8.80 1.05
C PHE A 42 0.51 -7.31 1.10
N SER A 43 -0.44 -6.45 0.75
CA SER A 43 -0.26 -4.99 0.70
C SER A 43 -0.02 -4.37 2.09
N VAL A 44 -0.74 -4.84 3.11
CA VAL A 44 -0.51 -4.43 4.50
C VAL A 44 0.88 -4.89 4.96
N SER A 45 1.23 -6.15 4.70
CA SER A 45 2.54 -6.70 5.07
C SER A 45 3.67 -5.95 4.37
N TRP A 46 3.48 -5.61 3.10
CA TRP A 46 4.42 -4.81 2.32
C TRP A 46 4.58 -3.42 2.90
N THR A 47 3.49 -2.71 3.23
CA THR A 47 3.54 -1.34 3.78
C THR A 47 4.28 -1.29 5.11
N LEU A 48 4.01 -2.25 6.00
CA LEU A 48 4.73 -2.38 7.26
C LEU A 48 6.22 -2.66 7.02
N SER A 49 6.53 -3.59 6.11
CA SER A 49 7.92 -3.89 5.73
C SER A 49 8.63 -2.69 5.12
N ALA A 50 7.94 -1.91 4.28
CA ALA A 50 8.47 -0.73 3.62
C ALA A 50 8.90 0.34 4.64
N VAL A 51 8.10 0.53 5.69
CA VAL A 51 8.35 1.53 6.74
C VAL A 51 9.39 1.05 7.75
N PHE A 52 9.21 -0.15 8.31
CA PHE A 52 10.01 -0.63 9.44
C PHE A 52 11.31 -1.30 8.99
N VAL A 53 11.31 -2.02 7.87
CA VAL A 53 12.46 -2.81 7.39
C VAL A 53 13.23 -2.04 6.32
N LEU A 54 12.54 -1.49 5.31
CA LEU A 54 13.16 -0.79 4.17
C LEU A 54 13.38 0.71 4.43
N ARG A 55 12.97 1.21 5.60
CA ARG A 55 13.03 2.62 6.04
C ARG A 55 12.58 3.62 4.99
N LEU A 56 11.53 3.22 4.26
CA LEU A 56 10.91 3.85 3.11
C LEU A 56 11.93 4.52 2.17
N TYR A 57 12.89 3.69 1.74
CA TYR A 57 13.76 3.89 0.58
C TYR A 57 14.80 5.00 0.71
N GLU A 58 15.50 5.01 1.84
CA GLU A 58 16.57 5.95 2.21
C GLU A 58 17.80 5.94 1.26
N GLU A 59 18.26 7.11 0.78
CA GLU A 59 19.64 7.37 0.36
C GLU A 59 20.19 8.59 1.14
N LYS A 60 21.38 8.42 1.73
CA LYS A 60 21.94 9.23 2.83
C LYS A 60 22.30 10.67 2.44
N ASP A 61 21.52 11.66 2.91
CA ASP A 61 22.02 12.93 3.49
C ASP A 61 20.90 13.74 4.19
N ASP A 62 19.64 13.59 3.76
CA ASP A 62 18.46 14.30 4.32
C ASP A 62 17.29 13.35 4.63
N SER A 63 17.54 12.28 5.39
CA SER A 63 16.48 11.33 5.74
C SER A 63 15.47 11.97 6.70
N LEU A 64 14.22 12.16 6.26
CA LEU A 64 13.11 12.60 7.12
C LEU A 64 13.08 11.79 8.43
N PRO A 65 12.87 12.43 9.59
CA PRO A 65 12.78 11.74 10.87
C PRO A 65 11.76 10.61 10.81
N PHE A 66 12.06 9.49 11.45
CA PHE A 66 11.23 8.28 11.44
C PHE A 66 9.75 8.54 11.77
N ILE A 67 9.48 9.50 12.67
CA ILE A 67 8.13 9.94 13.04
C ILE A 67 7.33 10.42 11.82
N PHE A 68 7.94 11.17 10.91
CA PHE A 68 7.26 11.64 9.71
C PHE A 68 6.98 10.51 8.73
N LYS A 69 7.85 9.50 8.64
CA LYS A 69 7.60 8.29 7.84
C LYS A 69 6.40 7.51 8.37
N LEU A 70 6.24 7.43 9.69
CA LEU A 70 5.07 6.83 10.33
C LEU A 70 3.79 7.63 10.07
N ILE A 71 3.84 8.96 10.20
CA ILE A 71 2.70 9.84 9.93
C ILE A 71 2.25 9.71 8.47
N GLY A 72 3.19 9.54 7.54
CA GLY A 72 2.91 9.33 6.12
C GLY A 72 2.08 8.09 5.79
N ILE A 73 1.96 7.13 6.72
CA ILE A 73 1.11 5.94 6.56
C ILE A 73 -0.35 6.26 6.87
N ILE A 74 -0.62 7.25 7.74
CA ILE A 74 -1.99 7.57 8.20
C ILE A 74 -2.95 7.82 7.01
N PRO A 75 -2.57 8.58 5.97
CA PRO A 75 -3.42 8.76 4.78
C PRO A 75 -3.72 7.47 4.00
N THR A 76 -2.97 6.39 4.21
CA THR A 76 -3.21 5.08 3.57
C THR A 76 -4.23 4.23 4.34
N LEU A 77 -4.59 4.60 5.58
CA LEU A 77 -5.56 3.85 6.37
C LEU A 77 -6.96 3.75 5.72
N PRO A 78 -7.54 4.82 5.13
CA PRO A 78 -8.81 4.72 4.41
C PRO A 78 -8.75 3.77 3.21
N LEU A 79 -7.62 3.74 2.50
CA LEU A 79 -7.39 2.82 1.37
C LEU A 79 -7.44 1.36 1.85
N TYR A 80 -6.73 1.03 2.92
CA TYR A 80 -6.74 -0.32 3.48
C TYR A 80 -8.09 -0.69 4.10
N TYR A 81 -8.80 0.28 4.68
CA TYR A 81 -10.14 0.05 5.18
C TYR A 81 -11.12 -0.31 4.04
N GLY A 82 -11.12 0.46 2.95
CA GLY A 82 -11.96 0.16 1.78
C GLY A 82 -11.59 -1.16 1.13
N LEU A 83 -10.29 -1.46 1.02
CA LEU A 83 -9.83 -2.75 0.50
C LEU A 83 -10.22 -3.92 1.40
N TYR A 84 -10.22 -3.75 2.72
CA TYR A 84 -10.70 -4.74 3.67
C TYR A 84 -12.20 -5.03 3.48
N GLN A 85 -13.02 -3.98 3.42
CA GLN A 85 -14.47 -4.10 3.16
C GLN A 85 -14.77 -4.72 1.79
N TYR A 86 -13.90 -4.52 0.81
CA TYR A 86 -14.04 -5.15 -0.49
C TYR A 86 -13.70 -6.65 -0.48
N ALA A 87 -12.72 -7.02 0.34
CA ALA A 87 -12.18 -8.37 0.37
C ALA A 87 -12.99 -9.32 1.27
N PHE A 88 -13.59 -8.81 2.36
CA PHE A 88 -14.24 -9.59 3.41
C PHE A 88 -15.71 -9.20 3.59
#